data_AF-A0A640P157-F1
#
_entry.id   AF-A0A640P157-F1
#
_cell.length_a   1.000
_cell.length_b   1.000
_cell.length_c   1.000
_cell.angle_alpha   90.00
_cell.angle_beta   90.00
_cell.angle_gamma   90.00
#
_symmetry.space_group_name_H-M   'P 1'
#
loop_
_entity.id
_entity.type
_entity.pdbx_description
1 polymer ?
#
loop_
_entity_poly.entity_id
_entity_poly.type
_entity_poly.pdbx_seq_one_letter_code
_entity_poly.pdbx_strand_id
1 'polypeptide(L)'
;MKFTRFLLYVPFIVTLSNQSQADYLQGCNDPKYLDYISQRFAYLESRNRRLLNDTWQDYQLSLSNNSNPYQVLNNVSRHIKYSAQFEPIDTVELKIESAFEYANKMSTEQQIAGDVYDGFSSENHYVDIARAWIAYREGNLELAFNALQDSIKDIDSALLSAFGPDFDLVRQLYNDGHVKPVVSYIKKTASFWTGKRPDALRGAWLRMINAGCKIQFDTIDTIKAEQLGISTINVQKALGLD
;
A
#
# COMPACT_ATOMS: atom_id res chain seq x y z
N MET A 1 -57.26 35.44 -49.31
CA MET A 1 -55.96 34.76 -49.09
C MET A 1 -55.66 34.77 -47.60
N LYS A 2 -55.77 33.62 -46.92
CA LYS A 2 -55.42 33.46 -45.50
C LYS A 2 -54.04 32.81 -45.43
N PHE A 3 -53.05 33.50 -44.86
CA PHE A 3 -51.73 32.94 -44.55
C PHE A 3 -51.74 32.44 -43.10
N THR A 4 -51.89 31.14 -42.91
CA THR A 4 -51.65 30.45 -41.65
C THR A 4 -50.15 30.17 -41.53
N ARG A 5 -49.45 30.89 -40.63
CA ARG A 5 -48.08 30.54 -40.21
C ARG A 5 -48.15 29.37 -39.23
N PHE A 6 -47.74 28.19 -39.68
CA PHE A 6 -47.42 27.07 -38.79
C PHE A 6 -46.07 27.35 -38.11
N LEU A 7 -46.09 27.64 -36.81
CA LEU A 7 -44.90 27.62 -35.95
C LEU A 7 -44.61 26.14 -35.62
N LEU A 8 -43.58 25.58 -36.28
CA LEU A 8 -43.00 24.29 -35.92
C LEU A 8 -42.29 24.43 -34.57
N TYR A 9 -42.92 23.95 -33.50
CA TYR A 9 -42.24 23.66 -32.25
C TYR A 9 -41.39 22.40 -32.45
N VAL A 10 -40.08 22.57 -32.59
CA VAL A 10 -39.11 21.48 -32.46
C VAL A 10 -38.86 21.27 -30.97
N PRO A 11 -39.23 20.14 -30.36
CA PRO A 11 -38.80 19.85 -29.00
C PRO A 11 -37.30 19.57 -29.04
N PHE A 12 -36.53 20.49 -28.45
CA PHE A 12 -35.11 20.32 -28.21
C PHE A 12 -34.96 19.26 -27.11
N ILE A 13 -34.79 17.99 -27.51
CA ILE A 13 -34.42 16.92 -26.57
C ILE A 13 -32.98 17.19 -26.16
N VAL A 14 -32.80 17.88 -25.04
CA VAL A 14 -31.51 17.95 -24.35
C VAL A 14 -31.24 16.55 -23.84
N THR A 15 -30.43 15.78 -24.55
CA THR A 15 -29.80 14.58 -23.99
C THR A 15 -28.80 15.05 -22.94
N LEU A 16 -29.25 15.12 -21.68
CA LEU A 16 -28.39 15.18 -20.50
C LEU A 16 -27.66 13.84 -20.36
N SER A 17 -26.67 13.60 -21.20
CA SER A 17 -25.82 12.40 -21.12
C SER A 17 -24.43 12.80 -20.62
N ASN A 18 -24.31 12.81 -19.29
CA ASN A 18 -23.28 12.09 -18.53
C ASN A 18 -23.52 12.37 -17.05
N GLN A 19 -24.60 11.78 -16.50
CA GLN A 19 -24.59 11.50 -15.08
C GLN A 19 -23.49 10.47 -14.86
N SER A 20 -22.41 10.88 -14.20
CA SER A 20 -21.48 9.95 -13.55
C SER A 20 -22.28 9.20 -12.48
N GLN A 21 -23.07 8.21 -12.89
CA GLN A 21 -23.71 7.30 -11.96
C GLN A 21 -22.60 6.46 -11.35
N ALA A 22 -22.51 6.48 -10.03
CA ALA A 22 -21.71 5.49 -9.33
C ALA A 22 -22.24 4.10 -9.73
N ASP A 23 -21.35 3.20 -10.15
CA ASP A 23 -21.67 1.80 -10.46
C ASP A 23 -22.23 1.08 -9.21
N TYR A 24 -21.89 1.60 -8.03
CA TYR A 24 -22.39 1.19 -6.72
C TYR A 24 -23.43 2.19 -6.21
N LEU A 25 -24.71 1.85 -6.36
CA LEU A 25 -25.84 2.76 -6.08
C LEU A 25 -25.92 3.20 -4.61
N GLN A 26 -25.42 2.37 -3.68
CA GLN A 26 -25.35 2.70 -2.26
C GLN A 26 -23.96 3.19 -1.83
N GLY A 27 -23.11 3.55 -2.79
CA GLY A 27 -21.73 3.98 -2.56
C GLY A 27 -20.95 2.93 -1.76
N CYS A 28 -20.28 3.36 -0.70
CA CYS A 28 -19.39 2.51 0.08
C CYS A 28 -20.09 1.44 0.94
N ASN A 29 -21.41 1.54 1.08
CA ASN A 29 -22.23 0.55 1.76
C ASN A 29 -22.90 -0.42 0.77
N ASP A 30 -22.63 -0.29 -0.53
CA ASP A 30 -23.20 -1.19 -1.54
C ASP A 30 -22.75 -2.64 -1.30
N PRO A 31 -23.68 -3.61 -1.18
CA PRO A 31 -23.33 -5.00 -0.91
C PRO A 31 -22.36 -5.59 -1.93
N LYS A 32 -22.43 -5.19 -3.22
CA LYS A 32 -21.50 -5.66 -4.25
C LYS A 32 -20.10 -5.10 -4.05
N TYR A 33 -20.00 -3.87 -3.55
CA TYR A 33 -18.70 -3.26 -3.22
C TYR A 33 -18.07 -3.98 -2.01
N LEU A 34 -18.87 -4.24 -0.98
CA LEU A 34 -18.41 -4.95 0.22
C LEU A 34 -17.98 -6.39 -0.09
N ASP A 35 -18.73 -7.10 -0.93
CA ASP A 35 -18.36 -8.43 -1.42
C ASP A 35 -17.05 -8.39 -2.23
N TYR A 36 -16.92 -7.43 -3.15
CA TYR A 36 -15.66 -7.20 -3.86
C TYR A 36 -14.49 -6.99 -2.91
N ILE A 37 -14.63 -6.12 -1.91
CA ILE A 37 -13.59 -5.89 -0.91
C ILE A 37 -13.26 -7.19 -0.15
N SER A 38 -14.26 -7.94 0.29
CA SER A 38 -14.05 -9.20 1.00
C SER A 38 -13.23 -10.20 0.17
N GLN A 39 -13.58 -10.37 -1.11
CA GLN A 39 -12.84 -11.23 -2.04
C GLN A 39 -11.40 -10.75 -2.24
N ARG A 40 -11.17 -9.43 -2.31
CA ARG A 40 -9.82 -8.86 -2.42
C ARG A 40 -8.99 -9.11 -1.18
N PHE A 41 -9.57 -8.99 0.02
CA PHE A 41 -8.87 -9.31 1.27
C PHE A 41 -8.46 -10.79 1.31
N ALA A 42 -9.37 -11.70 0.98
CA ALA A 42 -9.08 -13.14 0.90
C ALA A 42 -7.97 -13.45 -0.12
N TYR A 43 -8.01 -12.81 -1.29
CA TYR A 43 -6.96 -12.94 -2.30
C TYR A 43 -5.59 -12.46 -1.79
N LEU A 44 -5.54 -11.31 -1.13
CA LEU A 44 -4.29 -10.72 -0.63
C LEU A 44 -3.68 -11.57 0.49
N GLU A 45 -4.49 -12.10 1.40
CA GLU A 45 -4.02 -13.04 2.41
C GLU A 45 -3.44 -14.31 1.76
N SER A 46 -4.18 -14.90 0.81
CA SER A 46 -3.70 -16.08 0.05
C SER A 46 -2.38 -15.80 -0.68
N ARG A 47 -2.25 -14.62 -1.31
CA ARG A 47 -1.01 -14.18 -1.94
C ARG A 47 0.12 -14.11 -0.92
N ASN A 48 -0.09 -13.50 0.24
CA ASN A 48 0.93 -13.34 1.27
C ASN A 48 1.37 -14.68 1.87
N ARG A 49 0.46 -15.64 2.02
CA ARG A 49 0.81 -17.01 2.42
C ARG A 49 1.67 -17.73 1.36
N ARG A 50 1.44 -17.48 0.07
CA ARG A 50 2.34 -17.99 -0.99
C ARG A 50 3.71 -17.33 -0.90
N LEU A 51 3.74 -16.00 -0.79
CA LEU A 51 4.98 -15.23 -0.68
C LEU A 51 5.81 -15.60 0.55
N LEU A 52 5.17 -15.99 1.67
CA LEU A 52 5.86 -16.57 2.81
C LEU A 52 6.73 -17.78 2.40
N ASN A 53 6.15 -18.72 1.64
CA ASN A 53 6.84 -19.92 1.19
C ASN A 53 7.90 -19.60 0.12
N ASP A 54 7.56 -18.77 -0.86
CA ASP A 54 8.47 -18.44 -1.97
C ASP A 54 9.71 -17.70 -1.45
N THR A 55 9.52 -16.69 -0.58
CA THR A 55 10.65 -15.96 0.02
C THR A 55 11.46 -16.81 1.00
N TRP A 56 10.83 -17.80 1.65
CA TRP A 56 11.57 -18.77 2.45
C TRP A 56 12.51 -19.61 1.59
N GLN A 57 12.03 -20.08 0.43
CA GLN A 57 12.86 -20.83 -0.52
C GLN A 57 14.02 -19.97 -1.02
N ASP A 58 13.77 -18.72 -1.41
CA ASP A 58 14.81 -17.77 -1.84
C ASP A 58 15.90 -17.59 -0.76
N TYR A 59 15.49 -17.49 0.51
CA TYR A 59 16.42 -17.39 1.64
C TYR A 59 17.22 -18.68 1.84
N GLN A 60 16.58 -19.86 1.80
CA GLN A 60 17.29 -21.13 1.93
C GLN A 60 18.30 -21.35 0.78
N LEU A 61 17.92 -20.96 -0.44
CA LEU A 61 18.80 -21.04 -1.62
C LEU A 61 20.03 -20.13 -1.50
N SER A 62 19.89 -18.93 -0.92
CA SER A 62 21.07 -18.07 -0.70
C SER A 62 22.02 -18.64 0.35
N LEU A 63 21.51 -19.33 1.37
CA LEU A 63 22.36 -20.05 2.33
C LEU A 63 23.12 -21.21 1.67
N SER A 64 22.48 -21.97 0.78
CA SER A 64 23.11 -23.14 0.13
C SER A 64 24.14 -22.77 -0.93
N ASN A 65 24.00 -21.61 -1.58
CA ASN A 65 24.83 -21.20 -2.71
C ASN A 65 26.13 -20.48 -2.32
N ASN A 66 26.50 -20.47 -1.03
CA ASN A 66 27.62 -19.69 -0.50
C ASN A 66 27.53 -18.21 -0.93
N SER A 67 26.30 -17.68 -0.95
CA SER A 67 26.05 -16.27 -1.25
C SER A 67 26.78 -15.36 -0.26
N ASN A 68 27.15 -14.17 -0.72
CA ASN A 68 27.74 -13.18 0.17
C ASN A 68 26.71 -12.70 1.23
N PRO A 69 27.16 -12.18 2.40
CA PRO A 69 26.25 -11.79 3.48
C PRO A 69 25.20 -10.76 3.07
N TYR A 70 25.48 -9.87 2.11
CA TYR A 70 24.51 -8.90 1.60
C TYR A 70 23.32 -9.56 0.89
N GLN A 71 23.58 -10.53 0.03
CA GLN A 71 22.50 -11.27 -0.63
C GLN A 71 21.65 -12.07 0.37
N VAL A 72 22.30 -12.66 1.38
CA VAL A 72 21.60 -13.38 2.45
C VAL A 72 20.73 -12.43 3.26
N LEU A 73 21.26 -11.26 3.64
CA LEU A 73 20.51 -10.20 4.33
C LEU A 73 19.28 -9.77 3.52
N ASN A 74 19.44 -9.42 2.25
CA ASN A 74 18.32 -8.98 1.42
C ASN A 74 17.20 -10.06 1.35
N ASN A 75 17.58 -11.33 1.15
CA ASN A 75 16.59 -12.41 1.09
C ASN A 75 15.89 -12.66 2.42
N VAL A 76 16.61 -12.66 3.55
CA VAL A 76 15.98 -12.85 4.86
C VAL A 76 15.09 -11.65 5.21
N SER A 77 15.54 -10.42 4.96
CA SER A 77 14.74 -9.20 5.19
C SER A 77 13.43 -9.21 4.39
N ARG A 78 13.47 -9.58 3.11
CA ARG A 78 12.26 -9.74 2.28
C ARG A 78 11.31 -10.82 2.82
N HIS A 79 11.84 -11.89 3.42
CA HIS A 79 11.05 -12.98 3.99
C HIS A 79 10.38 -12.61 5.31
N ILE A 80 11.09 -11.90 6.20
CA ILE A 80 10.65 -11.62 7.57
C ILE A 80 9.29 -10.90 7.59
N LYS A 81 9.02 -9.96 6.67
CA LYS A 81 7.73 -9.25 6.66
C LYS A 81 6.50 -10.16 6.39
N TYR A 82 6.68 -11.27 5.68
CA TYR A 82 5.64 -12.28 5.49
C TYR A 82 5.60 -13.25 6.65
N SER A 83 6.78 -13.63 7.18
CA SER A 83 6.91 -14.42 8.41
C SER A 83 6.12 -13.79 9.56
N ALA A 84 6.29 -12.47 9.76
CA ALA A 84 5.64 -11.69 10.81
C ALA A 84 4.11 -11.73 10.77
N GLN A 85 3.51 -11.99 9.60
CA GLN A 85 2.06 -12.08 9.44
C GLN A 85 1.50 -13.43 9.91
N PHE A 86 2.27 -14.52 9.79
CA PHE A 86 1.70 -15.88 9.84
C PHE A 86 2.42 -16.86 10.76
N GLU A 87 3.70 -16.68 11.04
CA GLU A 87 4.48 -17.60 11.86
C GLU A 87 4.47 -17.21 13.35
N PRO A 88 4.85 -18.12 14.28
CA PRO A 88 5.00 -17.79 15.70
C PRO A 88 5.96 -16.61 15.92
N ILE A 89 5.66 -15.72 16.87
CA ILE A 89 6.44 -14.50 17.13
C ILE A 89 7.93 -14.83 17.37
N ASP A 90 8.23 -15.79 18.24
CA ASP A 90 9.61 -16.23 18.53
C ASP A 90 10.37 -16.66 17.26
N THR A 91 9.67 -17.27 16.30
CA THR A 91 10.28 -17.66 15.01
C THR A 91 10.62 -16.44 14.15
N VAL A 92 9.79 -15.40 14.19
CA VAL A 92 10.02 -14.14 13.46
C VAL A 92 11.19 -13.38 14.10
N GLU A 93 11.24 -13.32 15.43
CA GLU A 93 12.32 -12.65 16.18
C GLU A 93 13.69 -13.27 15.87
N LEU A 94 13.81 -14.59 15.86
CA LEU A 94 15.05 -15.28 15.47
C LEU A 94 15.50 -14.93 14.04
N LYS A 95 14.56 -14.72 13.12
CA LYS A 95 14.89 -14.30 11.74
C LYS A 95 15.34 -12.84 11.69
N ILE A 96 14.73 -11.96 12.49
CA ILE A 96 15.20 -10.58 12.68
C ILE A 96 16.62 -10.56 13.24
N GLU A 97 16.91 -11.35 14.27
CA GLU A 97 18.26 -11.51 14.82
C GLU A 97 19.24 -11.99 13.75
N SER A 98 18.84 -12.99 12.96
CA SER A 98 19.64 -13.50 11.84
C SER A 98 19.98 -12.41 10.82
N ALA A 99 19.04 -11.49 10.52
CA ALA A 99 19.32 -10.35 9.64
C ALA A 99 20.45 -9.47 10.20
N PHE A 100 20.41 -9.13 11.49
CA PHE A 100 21.49 -8.39 12.14
C PHE A 100 22.81 -9.15 12.18
N GLU A 101 22.78 -10.48 12.36
CA GLU A 101 24.00 -11.28 12.27
C GLU A 101 24.65 -11.22 10.89
N TYR A 102 23.86 -11.27 9.80
CA TYR A 102 24.41 -11.17 8.45
C TYR A 102 24.95 -9.78 8.15
N ALA A 103 24.29 -8.72 8.64
CA ALA A 103 24.83 -7.36 8.58
C ALA A 103 26.20 -7.27 9.29
N ASN A 104 26.33 -7.85 10.48
CA ASN A 104 27.58 -7.86 11.24
C ASN A 104 28.70 -8.70 10.60
N LYS A 105 28.35 -9.69 9.77
CA LYS A 105 29.32 -10.54 9.04
C LYS A 105 29.80 -9.89 7.72
N MET A 106 29.23 -8.76 7.30
CA MET A 106 29.66 -8.06 6.10
C MET A 106 31.09 -7.52 6.24
N SER A 107 31.86 -7.58 5.15
CA SER A 107 33.15 -6.88 5.09
C SER A 107 32.94 -5.36 5.15
N THR A 108 33.97 -4.62 5.52
CA THR A 108 33.93 -3.15 5.54
C THR A 108 33.50 -2.58 4.18
N GLU A 109 33.97 -3.15 3.07
CA GLU A 109 33.59 -2.73 1.73
C GLU A 109 32.11 -2.97 1.44
N GLN A 110 31.53 -4.07 1.95
CA GLN A 110 30.10 -4.37 1.80
C GLN A 110 29.23 -3.46 2.65
N GLN A 111 29.66 -3.14 3.88
CA GLN A 111 28.99 -2.17 4.73
C GLN A 111 29.01 -0.79 4.08
N ILE A 112 30.18 -0.34 3.61
CA ILE A 112 30.32 0.92 2.88
C ILE A 112 29.45 0.93 1.62
N ALA A 113 29.41 -0.17 0.86
CA ALA A 113 28.58 -0.24 -0.35
C ALA A 113 27.08 -0.10 -0.04
N GLY A 114 26.59 -0.73 1.03
CA GLY A 114 25.21 -0.56 1.49
C GLY A 114 24.94 0.85 2.00
N ASP A 115 25.82 1.37 2.86
CA ASP A 115 25.71 2.70 3.46
C ASP A 115 25.73 3.82 2.43
N VAL A 116 26.58 3.71 1.40
CA VAL A 116 26.70 4.70 0.32
C VAL A 116 25.54 4.61 -0.68
N TYR A 117 24.93 3.44 -0.86
CA TYR A 117 23.88 3.24 -1.86
C TYR A 117 22.51 3.73 -1.36
N ASP A 118 22.04 3.20 -0.24
CA ASP A 118 20.74 3.57 0.36
C ASP A 118 20.68 3.39 1.88
N GLY A 119 21.80 3.15 2.56
CA GLY A 119 21.82 2.93 4.01
C GLY A 119 21.06 1.67 4.45
N PHE A 120 20.94 0.66 3.58
CA PHE A 120 20.11 -0.53 3.82
C PHE A 120 18.63 -0.17 4.04
N SER A 121 18.16 0.91 3.42
CA SER A 121 16.81 1.46 3.61
C SER A 121 15.72 0.42 3.31
N SER A 122 15.94 -0.44 2.31
CA SER A 122 14.99 -1.51 1.95
C SER A 122 14.91 -2.59 3.03
N GLU A 123 16.04 -3.03 3.56
CA GLU A 123 16.15 -4.03 4.62
C GLU A 123 15.57 -3.51 5.93
N ASN A 124 15.94 -2.27 6.31
CA ASN A 124 15.44 -1.59 7.50
C ASN A 124 13.91 -1.45 7.44
N HIS A 125 13.37 -1.05 6.28
CA HIS A 125 11.93 -1.00 6.04
C HIS A 125 11.25 -2.36 6.34
N TYR A 126 11.79 -3.47 5.82
CA TYR A 126 11.17 -4.78 6.04
C TYR A 126 11.27 -5.26 7.49
N VAL A 127 12.37 -5.01 8.18
CA VAL A 127 12.54 -5.33 9.61
C VAL A 127 11.55 -4.54 10.46
N ASP A 128 11.39 -3.24 10.21
CA ASP A 128 10.47 -2.42 10.99
C ASP A 128 8.99 -2.72 10.69
N ILE A 129 8.65 -3.10 9.45
CA ILE A 129 7.32 -3.66 9.13
C ILE A 129 7.06 -4.95 9.92
N ALA A 130 8.06 -5.81 10.05
CA ALA A 130 7.93 -7.04 10.82
C ALA A 130 7.73 -6.78 12.33
N ARG A 131 8.50 -5.85 12.90
CA ARG A 131 8.32 -5.38 14.28
C ARG A 131 6.92 -4.81 14.49
N ALA A 132 6.41 -4.04 13.54
CA ALA A 132 5.06 -3.50 13.59
C ALA A 132 3.99 -4.62 13.62
N TRP A 133 4.18 -5.66 12.81
CA TRP A 133 3.30 -6.85 12.81
C TRP A 133 3.36 -7.63 14.13
N ILE A 134 4.55 -7.85 14.69
CA ILE A 134 4.73 -8.51 15.99
C ILE A 134 3.96 -7.72 17.07
N ALA A 135 4.27 -6.43 17.21
CA ALA A 135 3.64 -5.58 18.22
C ALA A 135 2.11 -5.52 18.06
N TYR A 136 1.60 -5.47 16.82
CA TYR A 136 0.17 -5.52 16.55
C TYR A 136 -0.45 -6.85 17.01
N ARG A 137 0.20 -7.99 16.73
CA ARG A 137 -0.29 -9.33 17.11
C ARG A 137 -0.25 -9.57 18.62
N GLU A 138 0.64 -8.89 19.33
CA GLU A 138 0.72 -8.90 20.80
C GLU A 138 -0.31 -7.96 21.45
N GLY A 139 -1.04 -7.17 20.66
CA GLY A 139 -2.00 -6.17 21.14
C GLY A 139 -1.34 -4.86 21.60
N ASN A 140 -0.04 -4.67 21.40
CA ASN A 140 0.66 -3.44 21.71
C ASN A 140 0.57 -2.44 20.54
N LEU A 141 -0.61 -1.81 20.40
CA LEU A 141 -0.91 -0.91 19.30
C LEU A 141 -0.01 0.33 19.22
N GLU A 142 0.44 0.86 20.37
CA GLU A 142 1.35 2.01 20.38
C GLU A 142 2.69 1.65 19.74
N LEU A 143 3.28 0.53 20.15
CA LEU A 143 4.51 0.03 19.57
C LEU A 143 4.34 -0.33 18.09
N ALA A 144 3.21 -0.92 17.72
CA ALA A 144 2.90 -1.23 16.33
C ALA A 144 2.86 0.03 15.45
N PHE A 145 2.24 1.11 15.93
CA PHE A 145 2.17 2.37 15.19
C PHE A 145 3.53 3.05 15.10
N ASN A 146 4.32 3.02 16.16
CA ASN A 146 5.67 3.59 16.14
C ASN A 146 6.57 2.85 15.15
N ALA A 147 6.63 1.52 15.24
CA ALA A 147 7.41 0.70 14.31
C ALA A 147 6.95 0.88 12.85
N LEU A 148 5.64 1.01 12.61
CA LEU A 148 5.12 1.30 11.27
C LEU A 148 5.53 2.70 10.78
N GLN A 149 5.63 3.71 11.65
CA GLN A 149 6.14 5.02 11.24
C GLN A 149 7.65 5.00 11.00
N ASP A 150 8.39 4.24 11.79
CA ASP A 150 9.83 4.07 11.67
C ASP A 150 10.20 3.34 10.37
N SER A 151 9.39 2.37 9.94
CA SER A 151 9.61 1.67 8.68
C SER A 151 9.63 2.57 7.44
N ILE A 152 9.13 3.80 7.52
CA ILE A 152 9.17 4.78 6.43
C ILE A 152 9.85 6.09 6.84
N LYS A 153 10.68 6.05 7.89
CA LYS A 153 11.49 7.17 8.32
C LYS A 153 12.77 7.20 7.49
N ASP A 154 13.15 8.39 7.03
CA ASP A 154 14.43 8.65 6.36
C ASP A 154 14.73 7.70 5.18
N ILE A 155 13.70 7.36 4.39
CA ILE A 155 13.83 6.44 3.25
C ILE A 155 14.67 7.06 2.14
N ASP A 156 15.83 6.44 1.87
CA ASP A 156 16.69 6.71 0.71
C ASP A 156 16.76 5.53 -0.29
N SER A 157 15.72 4.68 -0.31
CA SER A 157 15.68 3.51 -1.20
C SER A 157 15.07 3.87 -2.56
N ALA A 158 15.82 3.63 -3.64
CA ALA A 158 15.30 3.75 -5.01
C ALA A 158 14.13 2.78 -5.25
N LEU A 159 14.17 1.59 -4.64
CA LEU A 159 13.10 0.59 -4.75
C LEU A 159 11.81 1.12 -4.11
N LEU A 160 11.87 1.59 -2.87
CA LEU A 160 10.70 2.11 -2.16
C LEU A 160 10.18 3.41 -2.78
N SER A 161 11.08 4.24 -3.33
CA SER A 161 10.71 5.46 -4.04
C SER A 161 10.01 5.18 -5.38
N ALA A 162 10.34 4.08 -6.06
CA ALA A 162 9.71 3.70 -7.32
C ALA A 162 8.41 2.92 -7.12
N PHE A 163 8.41 1.91 -6.24
CA PHE A 163 7.31 0.95 -6.10
C PHE A 163 6.38 1.25 -4.92
N GLY A 164 6.83 2.07 -3.98
CA GLY A 164 6.10 2.40 -2.75
C GLY A 164 6.45 1.46 -1.60
N PRO A 165 6.04 1.84 -0.37
CA PRO A 165 6.28 1.03 0.81
C PRO A 165 5.26 -0.09 0.96
N ASP A 166 5.48 -0.96 1.94
CA ASP A 166 4.51 -1.98 2.34
C ASP A 166 3.22 -1.36 2.94
N PHE A 167 2.07 -1.89 2.53
CA PHE A 167 0.73 -1.48 2.98
C PHE A 167 -0.06 -2.64 3.60
N ASP A 168 0.54 -3.81 3.82
CA ASP A 168 -0.18 -4.99 4.30
C ASP A 168 -0.68 -4.81 5.73
N LEU A 169 0.16 -4.30 6.65
CA LEU A 169 -0.28 -3.96 8.00
C LEU A 169 -1.25 -2.76 7.99
N VAL A 170 -1.00 -1.76 7.14
CA VAL A 170 -1.87 -0.58 7.00
C VAL A 170 -3.30 -0.99 6.66
N ARG A 171 -3.45 -1.97 5.77
CA ARG A 171 -4.75 -2.56 5.41
C ARG A 171 -5.44 -3.21 6.60
N GLN A 172 -4.70 -4.03 7.36
CA GLN A 172 -5.24 -4.70 8.53
C GLN A 172 -5.70 -3.68 9.58
N LEU A 173 -4.82 -2.73 9.92
CA LEU A 173 -5.12 -1.66 10.87
C LEU A 173 -6.35 -0.85 10.45
N TYR A 174 -6.46 -0.50 9.16
CA TYR A 174 -7.62 0.21 8.66
C TYR A 174 -8.90 -0.61 8.77
N ASN A 175 -8.83 -1.90 8.44
CA ASN A 175 -9.98 -2.80 8.54
C ASN A 175 -10.51 -2.91 9.97
N ASP A 176 -9.60 -2.88 10.95
CA ASP A 176 -9.90 -2.95 12.39
C ASP A 176 -10.32 -1.59 12.98
N GLY A 177 -10.35 -0.53 12.16
CA GLY A 177 -10.84 0.80 12.54
C GLY A 177 -9.78 1.77 13.03
N HIS A 178 -8.48 1.46 12.91
CA HIS A 178 -7.38 2.35 13.29
C HIS A 178 -7.09 3.41 12.22
N VAL A 179 -8.05 4.32 11.99
CA VAL A 179 -7.99 5.31 10.89
C VAL A 179 -6.85 6.33 11.04
N LYS A 180 -6.65 6.88 12.24
CA LYS A 180 -5.64 7.93 12.49
C LYS A 180 -4.20 7.51 12.13
N PRO A 181 -3.67 6.38 12.63
CA PRO A 181 -2.31 5.94 12.29
C PRO A 181 -2.17 5.62 10.80
N VAL A 182 -3.20 5.03 10.19
CA VAL A 182 -3.25 4.75 8.74
C VAL A 182 -3.13 6.04 7.92
N VAL A 183 -3.92 7.07 8.23
CA VAL A 183 -3.84 8.36 7.55
C VAL A 183 -2.47 9.02 7.73
N SER A 184 -1.87 8.92 8.93
CA SER A 184 -0.53 9.43 9.20
C SER A 184 0.52 8.75 8.32
N TYR A 185 0.49 7.42 8.24
CA TYR A 185 1.40 6.64 7.40
C TYR A 185 1.28 7.03 5.92
N ILE A 186 0.05 7.05 5.37
CA ILE A 186 -0.21 7.45 3.97
C ILE A 186 0.41 8.82 3.66
N LYS A 187 0.18 9.81 4.53
CA LYS A 187 0.71 11.17 4.34
C LYS A 187 2.24 11.19 4.36
N LYS A 188 2.87 10.47 5.29
CA LYS A 188 4.32 10.41 5.42
C LYS A 188 4.98 9.80 4.17
N THR A 189 4.32 8.87 3.47
CA THR A 189 4.87 8.31 2.22
C THR A 189 5.17 9.35 1.13
N ALA A 190 4.54 10.53 1.18
CA ALA A 190 4.77 11.59 0.18
C ALA A 190 6.19 12.16 0.20
N SER A 191 6.97 11.95 1.28
CA SER A 191 8.35 12.47 1.36
C SER A 191 9.35 11.72 0.47
N PHE A 192 9.06 10.47 0.09
CA PHE A 192 9.96 9.64 -0.71
C PHE A 192 9.27 8.98 -1.92
N TRP A 193 8.00 8.58 -1.77
CA TRP A 193 7.24 7.93 -2.84
C TRP A 193 6.53 8.99 -3.69
N THR A 194 7.26 9.64 -4.59
CA THR A 194 6.79 10.84 -5.32
C THR A 194 6.32 10.54 -6.75
N GLY A 195 5.49 11.44 -7.30
CA GLY A 195 5.06 11.40 -8.70
C GLY A 195 3.56 11.20 -8.88
N LYS A 196 3.10 11.38 -10.13
CA LYS A 196 1.67 11.43 -10.48
C LYS A 196 0.87 10.22 -9.99
N ARG A 197 1.44 9.01 -10.14
CA ARG A 197 0.77 7.77 -9.74
C ARG A 197 0.69 7.63 -8.22
N PRO A 198 1.79 7.73 -7.45
CA PRO A 198 1.72 7.76 -5.99
C PRO A 198 0.76 8.83 -5.43
N ASP A 199 0.76 10.03 -6.00
CA ASP A 199 -0.14 11.12 -5.59
C ASP A 199 -1.61 10.78 -5.86
N ALA A 200 -1.92 10.20 -7.01
CA ALA A 200 -3.27 9.74 -7.34
C ALA A 200 -3.75 8.66 -6.37
N LEU A 201 -2.88 7.70 -6.01
CA LEU A 201 -3.18 6.63 -5.06
C LEU A 201 -3.47 7.17 -3.67
N ARG A 202 -2.54 7.96 -3.11
CA ARG A 202 -2.75 8.63 -1.82
C ARG A 202 -4.02 9.46 -1.81
N GLY A 203 -4.24 10.24 -2.86
CA GLY A 203 -5.44 11.07 -2.99
C GLY A 203 -6.72 10.24 -2.99
N ALA A 204 -6.77 9.14 -3.75
CA ALA A 204 -7.91 8.24 -3.78
C ALA A 204 -8.15 7.60 -2.40
N TRP A 205 -7.11 7.04 -1.77
CA TRP A 205 -7.23 6.42 -0.46
C TRP A 205 -7.70 7.40 0.60
N LEU A 206 -7.13 8.61 0.69
CA LEU A 206 -7.56 9.61 1.67
C LEU A 206 -9.01 10.05 1.49
N ARG A 207 -9.48 10.19 0.24
CA ARG A 207 -10.89 10.51 -0.04
C ARG A 207 -11.82 9.36 0.30
N MET A 208 -11.44 8.13 -0.04
CA MET A 208 -12.19 6.93 0.33
C MET A 208 -12.27 6.76 1.86
N ILE A 209 -11.17 7.03 2.58
CA ILE A 209 -11.16 7.03 4.05
C ILE A 209 -12.14 8.07 4.59
N ASN A 210 -12.12 9.29 4.04
CA ASN A 210 -13.02 10.37 4.46
C ASN A 210 -14.49 10.06 4.16
N ALA A 211 -14.76 9.29 3.10
CA ALA A 211 -16.09 8.80 2.75
C ALA A 211 -16.50 7.53 3.53
N GLY A 212 -15.67 7.02 4.44
CA GLY A 212 -15.96 5.85 5.26
C GLY A 212 -15.90 4.52 4.52
N CYS A 213 -15.18 4.46 3.39
CA CYS A 213 -15.16 3.29 2.52
C CYS A 213 -14.11 2.29 2.95
N LYS A 214 -14.41 1.00 2.90
CA LYS A 214 -13.38 -0.04 2.99
C LYS A 214 -12.42 0.09 1.81
N ILE A 215 -11.12 -0.14 2.02
CA ILE A 215 -10.04 0.10 1.05
C ILE A 215 -9.07 -1.07 1.09
N GLN A 216 -8.51 -1.45 -0.06
CA GLN A 216 -7.52 -2.54 -0.13
C GLN A 216 -6.07 -2.03 -0.24
N PHE A 217 -5.84 -0.73 -0.41
CA PHE A 217 -4.55 -0.09 -0.60
C PHE A 217 -3.79 -0.65 -1.82
N ASP A 218 -4.49 -0.68 -2.95
CA ASP A 218 -3.94 -1.09 -4.25
C ASP A 218 -4.37 -0.09 -5.33
N THR A 219 -3.72 -0.18 -6.47
CA THR A 219 -3.90 0.63 -7.67
C THR A 219 -5.31 0.61 -8.23
N ILE A 220 -6.04 -0.48 -8.02
CA ILE A 220 -7.45 -0.59 -8.44
C ILE A 220 -8.37 0.32 -7.59
N ASP A 221 -7.94 0.79 -6.42
CA ASP A 221 -8.76 1.67 -5.58
C ASP A 221 -8.99 3.05 -6.24
N THR A 222 -8.13 3.50 -7.16
CA THR A 222 -8.41 4.74 -7.91
C THR A 222 -9.61 4.56 -8.83
N ILE A 223 -9.73 3.40 -9.47
CA ILE A 223 -10.89 3.04 -10.29
C ILE A 223 -12.12 2.88 -9.39
N LYS A 224 -11.98 2.19 -8.25
CA LYS A 224 -13.10 2.01 -7.31
C LYS A 224 -13.61 3.32 -6.74
N ALA A 225 -12.73 4.28 -6.43
CA ALA A 225 -13.14 5.62 -6.01
C ALA A 225 -14.06 6.28 -7.04
N GLU A 226 -13.71 6.22 -8.33
CA GLU A 226 -14.54 6.76 -9.42
C GLU A 226 -15.88 6.03 -9.55
N GLN A 227 -15.86 4.69 -9.50
CA GLN A 227 -17.08 3.87 -9.53
C GLN A 227 -17.99 4.10 -8.32
N LEU A 228 -17.45 4.56 -7.20
CA LEU A 228 -18.21 4.93 -5.99
C LEU A 228 -18.69 6.40 -6.04
N GLY A 229 -18.37 7.15 -7.09
CA GLY A 229 -18.68 8.58 -7.19
C GLY A 229 -17.85 9.46 -6.24
N ILE A 230 -16.73 8.94 -5.72
CA ILE A 230 -15.82 9.68 -4.84
C ILE A 230 -14.90 10.50 -5.74
N SER A 231 -15.20 11.78 -5.88
CA SER A 231 -14.55 12.68 -6.83
C SER A 231 -13.03 12.56 -6.81
N THR A 232 -12.45 12.07 -7.91
CA THR A 232 -11.02 12.21 -8.15
C THR A 232 -10.78 13.66 -8.52
N ILE A 233 -10.10 14.42 -7.65
CA ILE A 233 -9.66 15.77 -8.05
C ILE A 233 -8.73 15.56 -9.25
N ASN A 234 -9.17 15.99 -10.43
CA ASN A 234 -8.30 16.12 -11.58
C ASN A 234 -7.27 17.19 -11.22
N VAL A 235 -6.05 16.76 -10.89
CA VAL A 235 -4.97 17.63 -10.42
C VAL A 235 -4.63 18.71 -11.47
N GLN A 236 -4.81 18.42 -12.77
CA GLN A 236 -4.62 19.43 -13.83
C GLN A 236 -5.67 20.54 -13.71
N LYS A 237 -6.94 20.18 -13.50
CA LYS A 237 -8.03 21.11 -13.29
C LYS A 237 -7.91 21.90 -11.98
N ALA A 238 -7.41 21.27 -10.92
CA ALA A 238 -7.18 21.92 -9.62
C ALA A 238 -6.01 22.92 -9.64
N LEU A 239 -5.07 22.73 -10.56
CA LEU A 239 -3.94 23.63 -10.81
C LEU A 239 -4.21 24.65 -11.92
N GLY A 240 -5.42 24.68 -12.49
CA GLY A 240 -5.79 25.62 -13.56
C GLY A 240 -5.00 25.43 -14.86
N LEU A 241 -4.53 24.21 -15.12
CA LEU A 241 -3.79 23.84 -16.33
C LEU A 241 -4.76 23.22 -17.34
N ASP A 242 -5.71 24.01 -17.81
CA ASP A 242 -6.61 23.69 -18.93
C ASP A 242 -6.17 24.47 -20.19
#